data_AF-A0A6V7LIJ4-F1
#
_entry.id   AF-A0A6V7LIJ4-F1
#
_cell.length_a   1.000
_cell.length_b   1.000
_cell.length_c   1.000
_cell.angle_alpha   90.00
_cell.angle_beta   90.00
_cell.angle_gamma   90.00
#
_symmetry.space_group_name_H-M   'P 1'
#
loop_
_entity.id
_entity.type
_entity.pdbx_description
1 polymer ?
#
loop_
_entity_poly.entity_id
_entity_poly.type
_entity_poly.pdbx_seq_one_letter_code
_entity_poly.pdbx_strand_id
1 'polypeptide(L)'
;MTFSKMASLSGIHMFLKSQDIRLKDTKMPDTIVVWKEFAESITLIAIASGTTKTALENFIDAVFNAMILVAGIDDIKTCRNIERLKKELRNCGYIIDKLLDCLDIGNRSGEMDFVTMSSSILCPENSFLQSSLDLLMEDLHSTYACLLIHGCMAVATDCWLHQLDPIEKKLLIYAGTMESSCSACDLPVFLPKMSPNVAFRLITVTLIKGVQ
;
A
#
# COMPACT_ATOMS: atom_id res chain seq x y z
N MET A 1 -12.93 16.12 9.22
CA MET A 1 -12.26 17.21 9.96
C MET A 1 -12.67 18.57 9.38
N THR A 2 -12.76 19.62 10.20
CA THR A 2 -12.98 20.99 9.72
C THR A 2 -11.69 21.62 9.19
N PHE A 3 -11.80 22.48 8.17
CA PHE A 3 -10.67 23.21 7.57
C PHE A 3 -9.82 23.95 8.61
N SER A 4 -10.47 24.52 9.64
CA SER A 4 -9.80 25.19 10.77
C SER A 4 -8.81 24.28 11.50
N LYS A 5 -9.13 23.00 11.71
CA LYS A 5 -8.21 22.06 12.38
C LYS A 5 -6.98 21.75 11.54
N MET A 6 -7.15 21.57 10.22
CA MET A 6 -6.02 21.36 9.30
C MET A 6 -5.13 22.60 9.20
N ALA A 7 -5.73 23.79 9.19
CA ALA A 7 -5.00 25.06 9.20
C ALA A 7 -4.18 25.24 10.49
N SER A 8 -4.76 24.95 11.65
CA SER A 8 -4.04 24.99 12.94
C SER A 8 -2.88 24.00 12.98
N LEU A 9 -3.10 22.76 12.52
CA LEU A 9 -2.05 21.74 12.43
C LEU A 9 -0.90 22.19 11.51
N SER A 10 -1.25 22.72 10.34
CA SER A 10 -0.27 23.23 9.37
C SER A 10 0.49 24.45 9.93
N GLY A 11 -0.18 25.31 10.70
CA GLY A 11 0.45 26.45 11.38
C GLY A 11 1.48 26.02 12.42
N ILE A 12 1.19 24.98 13.22
CA ILE A 12 2.16 24.40 14.17
C ILE A 12 3.37 23.85 13.41
N HIS A 13 3.13 23.11 12.32
CA HIS A 13 4.22 22.56 11.50
C HIS A 13 5.11 23.64 10.88
N MET A 14 4.52 24.69 10.28
CA MET A 14 5.28 25.80 9.70
C MET A 14 6.06 26.60 10.76
N PHE A 15 5.48 26.82 11.93
CA PHE A 15 6.16 27.51 13.04
C PHE A 15 7.40 26.72 13.49
N LEU A 16 7.27 25.41 13.68
CA LEU A 16 8.40 24.57 14.10
C LEU A 16 9.48 24.47 13.00
N LYS A 17 9.07 24.38 11.73
CA LYS A 17 9.99 24.41 10.58
C LYS A 17 10.76 25.74 10.49
N SER A 18 10.17 26.86 10.88
CA SER A 18 10.86 28.16 10.95
C SER A 18 11.97 28.22 12.02
N GLN A 19 11.92 27.30 12.99
CA GLN A 19 12.91 27.16 14.07
C GLN A 19 13.87 25.98 13.84
N ASP A 20 13.82 25.36 12.65
CA ASP A 20 14.55 24.12 12.32
C ASP A 20 14.23 22.92 13.23
N ILE A 21 13.05 22.94 13.87
CA ILE A 21 12.57 21.86 14.75
C ILE A 21 11.57 21.01 13.97
N ARG A 22 11.82 19.69 13.90
CA ARG A 22 10.90 18.73 13.27
C ARG A 22 10.00 18.09 14.32
N LEU A 23 8.69 18.30 14.21
CA LEU A 23 7.71 17.62 15.04
C LEU A 23 7.59 16.15 14.58
N LYS A 24 7.94 15.20 15.45
CA LYS A 24 7.86 13.76 15.14
C LYS A 24 6.59 13.13 15.67
N ASP A 25 6.29 13.38 16.94
CA ASP A 25 5.10 12.85 17.59
C ASP A 25 4.54 13.82 18.62
N THR A 26 3.23 13.72 18.86
CA THR A 26 2.54 14.38 19.95
C THR A 26 1.65 13.36 20.63
N LYS A 27 1.91 13.09 21.91
CA LYS A 27 1.09 12.21 22.74
C LYS A 27 0.07 13.05 23.51
N MET A 28 -1.21 12.80 23.25
CA MET A 28 -2.31 13.24 24.10
C MET A 28 -2.79 12.05 24.95
N PRO A 29 -3.57 12.28 26.03
CA PRO A 29 -3.93 11.23 26.99
C PRO A 29 -4.57 9.98 26.37
N ASP A 30 -5.30 10.14 25.26
CA ASP A 30 -6.01 9.07 24.56
C ASP A 30 -5.80 9.11 23.03
N THR A 31 -4.83 9.90 22.56
CA THR A 31 -4.61 10.10 21.11
C THR A 31 -3.13 10.24 20.84
N ILE A 32 -2.64 9.51 19.84
CA ILE A 32 -1.29 9.66 19.32
C ILE A 32 -1.39 10.34 17.95
N VAL A 33 -0.61 11.40 17.80
CA VAL A 33 -0.45 12.10 16.52
C VAL A 33 0.98 11.88 16.06
N VAL A 34 1.17 11.32 14.87
CA VAL A 34 2.49 11.14 14.25
C VAL A 34 2.56 11.97 12.98
N TRP A 35 3.69 12.65 12.82
CA TRP A 35 4.01 13.50 11.68
C TRP A 35 5.26 12.98 11.01
N LYS A 36 5.19 12.76 9.70
CA LYS A 36 6.34 12.31 8.93
C LYS A 36 6.43 13.06 7.61
N GLU A 37 7.55 13.74 7.42
CA GLU A 37 7.89 14.40 6.16
C GLU A 37 8.64 13.41 5.27
N PHE A 38 8.15 13.25 4.06
CA PHE A 38 8.73 12.38 3.04
C PHE A 38 9.16 13.22 1.84
N ALA A 39 10.34 12.87 1.31
CA ALA A 39 10.88 13.48 0.09
C ALA A 39 10.94 15.02 0.13
N GLU A 40 10.95 15.62 1.34
CA GLU A 40 10.89 17.07 1.58
C GLU A 40 9.72 17.80 0.88
N SER A 41 8.74 17.03 0.42
CA SER A 41 7.69 17.49 -0.49
C SER A 41 6.29 17.19 0.05
N ILE A 42 6.14 16.08 0.80
CA ILE A 42 4.86 15.65 1.34
C ILE A 42 4.99 15.45 2.85
N THR A 43 4.03 15.99 3.60
CA THR A 43 3.88 15.73 5.03
C THR A 43 2.65 14.87 5.24
N LEU A 44 2.85 13.66 5.78
CA LEU A 44 1.77 12.77 6.20
C LEU A 44 1.54 12.91 7.70
N ILE A 45 0.26 12.92 8.07
CA ILE A 45 -0.20 13.13 9.43
C ILE A 45 -1.19 12.02 9.72
N ALA A 46 -0.89 11.18 10.70
CA ALA A 46 -1.83 10.19 11.18
C ALA A 46 -2.20 10.45 12.63
N ILE A 47 -3.48 10.24 12.94
CA ILE A 47 -4.08 10.47 14.24
C ILE A 47 -4.86 9.21 14.58
N ALA A 48 -4.52 8.56 15.69
CA ALA A 48 -5.20 7.36 16.15
C ALA A 48 -5.37 7.38 17.67
N SER A 49 -6.45 6.75 18.14
CA SER A 49 -6.75 6.49 19.55
C SER A 49 -6.65 4.98 19.80
N GLY A 50 -6.07 4.55 20.91
CA GLY A 50 -5.95 3.13 21.26
C GLY A 50 -4.88 2.32 20.50
N THR A 51 -4.00 2.96 19.72
CA THR A 51 -2.92 2.30 18.95
C THR A 51 -1.53 2.67 19.50
N THR A 52 -0.51 1.86 19.23
CA THR A 52 0.88 2.15 19.59
C THR A 52 1.54 3.13 18.60
N LYS A 53 2.53 3.89 19.06
CA LYS A 53 3.29 4.81 18.18
C LYS A 53 3.94 4.09 17.00
N THR A 54 4.56 2.93 17.25
CA THR A 54 5.25 2.12 16.22
C THR A 54 4.28 1.64 15.14
N ALA A 55 3.07 1.25 15.53
CA ALA A 55 2.03 0.87 14.60
C ALA A 55 1.64 2.01 13.67
N LEU A 56 1.46 3.21 14.23
CA LEU A 56 1.09 4.40 13.46
C LEU A 56 2.23 4.87 12.54
N GLU A 57 3.49 4.75 12.97
CA GLU A 57 4.66 5.01 12.13
C GLU A 57 4.75 4.03 10.95
N ASN A 58 4.58 2.72 11.21
CA ASN A 58 4.55 1.69 10.17
C ASN A 58 3.40 1.90 9.18
N PHE A 59 2.24 2.33 9.66
CA PHE A 59 1.11 2.68 8.80
C PHE A 59 1.41 3.86 7.88
N ILE A 60 1.95 4.96 8.43
CA ILE A 60 2.33 6.12 7.63
C ILE A 60 3.37 5.72 6.56
N ASP A 61 4.32 4.85 6.92
CA ASP A 61 5.29 4.31 5.95
C ASP A 61 4.62 3.47 4.87
N ALA A 62 3.66 2.61 5.22
CA ALA A 62 2.92 1.83 4.24
C ALA A 62 2.06 2.70 3.31
N VAL A 63 1.43 3.75 3.83
CA VAL A 63 0.69 4.73 3.02
C VAL A 63 1.64 5.44 2.05
N PHE A 64 2.82 5.85 2.49
CA PHE A 64 3.81 6.45 1.60
C PHE A 64 4.27 5.48 0.50
N ASN A 65 4.49 4.20 0.83
CA ASN A 65 4.79 3.17 -0.16
C ASN A 65 3.62 2.95 -1.13
N ALA A 66 2.36 3.02 -0.68
CA ALA A 66 1.19 2.97 -1.55
C ALA A 66 1.13 4.17 -2.51
N MET A 67 1.49 5.37 -2.04
CA MET A 67 1.60 6.55 -2.90
C MET A 67 2.67 6.37 -3.97
N ILE A 68 3.83 5.83 -3.62
CA ILE A 68 4.88 5.48 -4.59
C ILE A 68 4.34 4.45 -5.57
N LEU A 69 3.63 3.41 -5.11
CA LEU A 69 3.08 2.36 -5.99
C LEU A 69 2.21 2.93 -7.11
N VAL A 70 1.39 3.94 -6.82
CA VAL A 70 0.44 4.52 -7.78
C VAL A 70 1.05 5.63 -8.64
N ALA A 71 1.86 6.52 -8.06
CA ALA A 71 2.34 7.74 -8.72
C ALA A 71 3.85 7.74 -9.04
N GLY A 72 4.64 6.88 -8.40
CA GLY A 72 6.10 6.89 -8.49
C GLY A 72 6.76 7.93 -7.59
N ILE A 73 8.02 7.67 -7.20
CA ILE A 73 8.74 8.55 -6.26
C ILE A 73 9.17 9.88 -6.89
N ASP A 74 9.43 9.90 -8.19
CA ASP A 74 9.89 11.11 -8.89
C ASP A 74 8.78 12.16 -9.01
N ASP A 75 7.55 11.74 -9.29
CA ASP A 75 6.40 12.65 -9.33
C ASP A 75 6.07 13.20 -7.93
N ILE A 76 6.28 12.39 -6.88
CA ILE A 76 6.16 12.81 -5.48
C ILE A 76 7.24 13.81 -5.06
N LYS A 77 8.50 13.60 -5.46
CA LYS A 77 9.62 14.49 -5.14
C LYS A 77 9.56 15.80 -5.89
N THR A 78 9.20 15.74 -7.17
CA THR A 78 9.32 16.92 -8.04
C THR A 78 8.07 17.79 -7.97
N CYS A 79 6.92 17.25 -7.53
CA CYS A 79 5.66 17.96 -7.32
C CYS A 79 5.26 18.90 -8.48
N ARG A 80 5.65 18.58 -9.72
CA ARG A 80 5.53 19.49 -10.88
C ARG A 80 4.07 19.84 -11.19
N ASN A 81 3.14 18.92 -10.92
CA ASN A 81 1.71 19.14 -11.12
C ASN A 81 0.90 18.54 -9.97
N ILE A 82 0.55 19.39 -9.01
CA ILE A 82 -0.19 19.02 -7.80
C ILE A 82 -1.60 18.50 -8.15
N GLU A 83 -2.26 19.03 -9.18
CA GLU A 83 -3.60 18.59 -9.57
C GLU A 83 -3.58 17.18 -10.15
N ARG A 84 -2.58 16.89 -10.99
CA ARG A 84 -2.37 15.54 -11.53
C ARG A 84 -2.04 14.55 -10.42
N LEU A 85 -1.11 14.90 -9.53
CA LEU A 85 -0.74 14.05 -8.40
C LEU A 85 -1.97 13.77 -7.51
N LYS A 86 -2.80 14.78 -7.20
CA LYS A 86 -4.05 14.60 -6.46
C LYS A 86 -5.03 13.64 -7.18
N LYS A 87 -5.12 13.73 -8.51
CA LYS A 87 -5.99 12.85 -9.31
C LYS A 87 -5.51 11.40 -9.27
N GLU A 88 -4.21 11.17 -9.40
CA GLU A 88 -3.62 9.82 -9.34
C GLU A 88 -3.73 9.23 -7.91
N LEU A 89 -3.47 10.04 -6.89
CA LEU A 89 -3.63 9.66 -5.48
C LEU A 89 -5.08 9.35 -5.08
N ARG A 90 -6.07 9.79 -5.86
CA ARG A 90 -7.47 9.41 -5.60
C ARG A 90 -7.67 7.90 -5.68
N ASN A 91 -6.93 7.23 -6.57
CA ASN A 91 -6.97 5.76 -6.70
C ASN A 91 -6.27 5.06 -5.53
N CYS A 92 -5.31 5.74 -4.89
CA CYS A 92 -4.67 5.26 -3.66
C CYS A 92 -5.65 5.20 -2.48
N GLY A 93 -6.79 5.91 -2.54
CA GLY A 93 -7.82 5.88 -1.49
C GLY A 93 -8.27 4.46 -1.13
N TYR A 94 -8.56 3.61 -2.13
CA TYR A 94 -8.93 2.22 -1.89
C TYR A 94 -7.84 1.42 -1.16
N ILE A 95 -6.57 1.61 -1.55
CA ILE A 95 -5.43 0.92 -0.92
C ILE A 95 -5.28 1.40 0.53
N ILE A 96 -5.44 2.70 0.78
CA ILE A 96 -5.41 3.28 2.13
C ILE A 96 -6.55 2.73 2.97
N ASP A 97 -7.77 2.63 2.42
CA ASP A 97 -8.92 2.05 3.11
C ASP A 97 -8.64 0.59 3.49
N LYS A 98 -8.05 -0.21 2.58
CA LYS A 98 -7.63 -1.59 2.90
C LYS A 98 -6.51 -1.68 3.94
N LEU A 99 -5.60 -0.71 3.96
CA LEU A 99 -4.56 -0.62 4.99
C LEU A 99 -5.17 -0.22 6.35
N LEU A 100 -6.22 0.61 6.36
CA LEU A 100 -6.97 0.97 7.56
C LEU A 100 -7.82 -0.20 8.07
N ASP A 101 -8.46 -0.98 7.20
CA ASP A 101 -9.17 -2.20 7.56
C ASP A 101 -8.24 -3.17 8.31
N CYS A 102 -6.97 -3.28 7.91
CA CYS A 102 -5.97 -4.07 8.63
C CYS A 102 -5.62 -3.53 10.02
N LEU A 103 -5.78 -2.22 10.26
CA LEU A 103 -5.53 -1.60 11.56
C LEU A 103 -6.74 -1.72 12.50
N ASP A 104 -7.96 -1.74 11.97
CA ASP A 104 -9.21 -1.72 12.74
C ASP A 104 -9.61 -3.10 13.29
N ILE A 105 -8.91 -4.18 12.91
CA ILE A 105 -9.08 -5.51 13.49
C ILE A 105 -8.46 -5.51 14.90
N GLY A 106 -9.18 -4.89 15.83
CA GLY A 106 -8.83 -4.85 17.23
C GLY A 106 -8.64 -6.25 17.82
N ASN A 107 -7.61 -6.39 18.64
CA ASN A 107 -7.52 -7.40 19.71
C ASN A 107 -7.42 -8.88 19.31
N ARG A 108 -6.55 -9.26 18.37
CA ARG A 108 -6.00 -10.64 18.37
C ARG A 108 -4.49 -10.65 18.17
N SER A 109 -3.79 -10.75 19.31
CA SER A 109 -2.47 -11.35 19.50
C SER A 109 -1.33 -11.01 18.54
N GLY A 110 -0.34 -10.29 19.09
CA GLY A 110 1.08 -10.55 18.83
C GLY A 110 1.59 -10.10 17.46
N GLU A 111 2.37 -9.02 17.48
CA GLU A 111 3.08 -8.48 16.32
C GLU A 111 2.14 -8.04 15.20
N MET A 112 2.08 -6.72 15.02
CA MET A 112 1.42 -6.12 13.88
C MET A 112 2.10 -6.60 12.62
N ASP A 113 1.60 -7.70 12.07
CA ASP A 113 2.05 -8.27 10.82
C ASP A 113 1.49 -7.47 9.64
N PHE A 114 1.94 -6.23 9.59
CA PHE A 114 2.15 -5.57 8.31
C PHE A 114 3.07 -6.40 7.40
N VAL A 115 3.86 -7.32 7.99
CA VAL A 115 4.93 -8.10 7.34
C VAL A 115 4.63 -9.60 7.23
N THR A 116 3.96 -10.26 8.19
CA THR A 116 3.74 -11.72 8.13
C THR A 116 2.28 -12.11 7.98
N MET A 117 1.84 -12.19 6.73
CA MET A 117 1.16 -13.36 6.20
C MET A 117 0.73 -12.99 4.79
N SER A 118 1.55 -13.43 3.83
CA SER A 118 0.98 -14.16 2.70
C SER A 118 -0.14 -15.04 3.26
N SER A 119 -1.38 -14.60 3.16
CA SER A 119 -2.54 -15.45 3.38
C SER A 119 -2.52 -16.46 2.24
N SER A 120 -1.59 -17.41 2.32
CA SER A 120 -1.47 -18.50 1.38
C SER A 120 -2.60 -19.46 1.71
N ILE A 121 -3.60 -19.56 0.84
CA ILE A 121 -4.61 -20.60 1.01
C ILE A 121 -3.94 -21.90 0.62
N LEU A 122 -3.86 -22.82 1.59
CA LEU A 122 -3.39 -24.17 1.35
C LEU A 122 -4.53 -24.99 0.74
N CYS A 123 -4.67 -24.96 -0.59
CA CYS A 123 -5.60 -25.84 -1.29
C CYS A 123 -4.89 -27.16 -1.64
N PRO A 124 -5.57 -28.31 -1.55
CA PRO A 124 -5.02 -29.59 -2.00
C PRO A 124 -4.66 -29.59 -3.51
N GLU A 125 -5.24 -28.67 -4.27
CA GLU A 125 -5.02 -28.46 -5.70
C GLU A 125 -3.89 -27.46 -6.02
N ASN A 126 -3.18 -26.94 -5.01
CA ASN A 126 -2.12 -25.93 -5.22
C ASN A 126 -1.04 -26.39 -6.19
N SER A 127 -0.69 -27.69 -6.21
CA SER A 127 0.29 -28.21 -7.17
C SER A 127 -0.20 -28.08 -8.62
N PHE A 128 -1.48 -28.35 -8.87
CA PHE A 128 -2.08 -28.20 -10.20
C PHE A 128 -2.21 -26.73 -10.62
N LEU A 129 -2.61 -25.86 -9.68
CA LEU A 129 -2.69 -24.42 -9.93
C LEU A 129 -1.31 -23.81 -10.20
N GLN A 130 -0.28 -24.25 -9.47
CA GLN A 130 1.11 -23.81 -9.70
C GLN A 130 1.59 -24.24 -11.09
N SER A 131 1.40 -25.51 -11.49
CA SER A 131 1.78 -25.97 -12.83
C SER A 131 1.05 -25.20 -13.94
N SER A 132 -0.22 -24.86 -13.73
CA SER A 132 -0.99 -24.05 -14.69
C SER A 132 -0.48 -22.61 -14.76
N LEU A 133 -0.09 -22.03 -13.62
CA LEU A 133 0.50 -20.69 -13.55
C LEU A 133 1.85 -20.66 -14.28
N ASP A 134 2.69 -21.67 -14.08
CA ASP A 134 4.02 -21.74 -14.70
C ASP A 134 3.92 -21.85 -16.23
N LEU A 135 2.99 -22.66 -16.74
CA LEU A 135 2.70 -22.74 -18.19
C LEU A 135 2.23 -21.39 -18.75
N LEU A 136 1.33 -20.70 -18.05
CA LEU A 136 0.86 -19.37 -18.46
C LEU A 136 2.01 -18.35 -18.47
N MET A 137 2.95 -18.45 -17.52
CA MET A 137 4.12 -17.57 -17.45
C MET A 137 5.12 -17.83 -18.56
N GLU A 138 5.29 -19.10 -18.94
CA GLU A 138 6.09 -19.47 -20.11
C GLU A 138 5.52 -18.86 -21.39
N ASP A 139 4.20 -18.94 -21.59
CA ASP A 139 3.49 -18.37 -22.73
C ASP A 139 3.50 -16.83 -22.77
N LEU A 140 3.35 -16.19 -21.61
CA LEU A 140 3.33 -14.72 -21.50
C LEU A 140 4.75 -14.10 -21.41
N HIS A 141 5.79 -14.94 -21.31
CA HIS A 141 7.17 -14.53 -21.03
C HIS A 141 7.29 -13.56 -19.85
N SER A 142 6.45 -13.74 -18.82
CA SER A 142 6.44 -12.92 -17.60
C SER A 142 7.13 -13.66 -16.46
N THR A 143 7.89 -12.92 -15.66
CA THR A 143 8.66 -13.47 -14.52
C THR A 143 7.88 -13.43 -13.21
N TYR A 144 6.87 -12.56 -13.13
CA TYR A 144 6.11 -12.28 -11.92
C TYR A 144 4.64 -12.58 -12.16
N ALA A 145 4.10 -13.52 -11.39
CA ALA A 145 2.66 -13.72 -11.29
C ALA A 145 2.25 -14.32 -9.96
N CYS A 146 1.00 -14.06 -9.60
CA CYS A 146 0.31 -14.71 -8.49
C CYS A 146 -1.15 -14.96 -8.86
N LEU A 147 -1.70 -16.02 -8.27
CA LEU A 147 -3.13 -16.32 -8.31
C LEU A 147 -3.72 -15.96 -6.94
N LEU A 148 -4.83 -15.21 -6.96
CA LEU A 148 -5.55 -14.83 -5.75
C LEU A 148 -6.90 -15.55 -5.69
N ILE A 149 -7.24 -16.09 -4.52
CA ILE A 149 -8.54 -16.67 -4.19
C ILE A 149 -9.10 -15.86 -3.02
N HIS A 150 -10.24 -15.19 -3.21
CA HIS A 150 -10.86 -14.30 -2.21
C HIS A 150 -9.92 -13.24 -1.62
N GLY A 151 -9.00 -12.70 -2.42
CA GLY A 151 -8.02 -11.70 -1.98
C GLY A 151 -6.82 -12.27 -1.20
N CYS A 152 -6.78 -13.59 -1.02
CA CYS A 152 -5.67 -14.33 -0.44
C CYS A 152 -4.85 -14.97 -1.55
N MET A 153 -3.53 -15.08 -1.38
CA MET A 153 -2.65 -15.69 -2.38
C MET A 153 -2.86 -17.21 -2.37
N ALA A 154 -3.02 -17.86 -3.52
CA ALA A 154 -3.10 -19.32 -3.59
C ALA A 154 -1.76 -19.90 -4.03
N VAL A 155 -1.27 -19.41 -5.17
CA VAL A 155 0.01 -19.81 -5.80
C VAL A 155 0.68 -18.58 -6.38
N ALA A 156 2.00 -18.61 -6.50
CA ALA A 156 2.78 -17.51 -7.08
C ALA A 156 4.13 -18.01 -7.61
N THR A 157 4.75 -17.25 -8.50
CA THR A 157 6.09 -17.59 -9.00
C THR A 157 7.15 -17.39 -7.92
N ASP A 158 8.27 -18.12 -8.01
CA ASP A 158 9.39 -17.97 -7.06
C ASP A 158 9.94 -16.54 -7.03
N CYS A 159 9.97 -15.87 -8.18
CA CYS A 159 10.38 -14.47 -8.25
C CYS A 159 9.43 -13.56 -7.47
N TRP A 160 8.11 -13.82 -7.55
CA TRP A 160 7.13 -13.11 -6.73
C TRP A 160 7.35 -13.37 -5.25
N LEU A 161 7.57 -14.62 -4.84
CA LEU A 161 7.71 -15.00 -3.42
C LEU A 161 9.03 -14.57 -2.78
N HIS A 162 10.14 -14.63 -3.50
CA HIS A 162 11.47 -14.42 -2.93
C HIS A 162 12.10 -13.06 -3.25
N GLN A 163 11.79 -12.44 -4.39
CA GLN A 163 12.45 -11.20 -4.81
C GLN A 163 11.67 -9.94 -4.41
N LEU A 164 10.34 -10.01 -4.34
CA LEU A 164 9.52 -8.86 -3.95
C LEU A 164 9.51 -8.67 -2.44
N ASP A 165 9.60 -7.40 -2.02
CA ASP A 165 9.49 -7.03 -0.61
C ASP A 165 8.06 -7.32 -0.08
N PRO A 166 7.90 -7.74 1.19
CA PRO A 166 6.58 -8.01 1.77
C PRO A 166 5.58 -6.86 1.62
N ILE A 167 6.04 -5.60 1.73
CA ILE A 167 5.18 -4.42 1.58
C ILE A 167 4.70 -4.32 0.13
N GLU A 168 5.59 -4.54 -0.84
CA GLU A 168 5.26 -4.47 -2.26
C GLU A 168 4.23 -5.53 -2.65
N LYS A 169 4.42 -6.77 -2.19
CA LYS A 169 3.46 -7.87 -2.41
C LYS A 169 2.06 -7.48 -1.93
N LYS A 170 1.96 -6.97 -0.70
CA LYS A 170 0.70 -6.59 -0.08
C LYS A 170 0.03 -5.44 -0.85
N LEU A 171 0.79 -4.42 -1.21
CA LEU A 171 0.30 -3.29 -2.00
C LEU A 171 -0.17 -3.72 -3.40
N LEU A 172 0.54 -4.65 -4.06
CA LEU A 172 0.14 -5.21 -5.35
C LEU A 172 -1.15 -6.04 -5.25
N ILE A 173 -1.33 -6.82 -4.18
CA ILE A 173 -2.58 -7.56 -3.92
C ILE A 173 -3.75 -6.57 -3.73
N TYR A 174 -3.54 -5.49 -2.99
CA TYR A 174 -4.56 -4.45 -2.81
C TYR A 174 -4.88 -3.73 -4.11
N ALA A 175 -3.87 -3.39 -4.91
CA ALA A 175 -4.07 -2.82 -6.23
C ALA A 175 -4.82 -3.80 -7.16
N GLY A 176 -4.52 -5.10 -7.09
CA GLY A 176 -5.14 -6.12 -7.92
C GLY A 176 -6.56 -6.50 -7.52
N THR A 177 -6.93 -6.30 -6.27
CA THR A 177 -8.29 -6.50 -5.73
C THR A 177 -9.15 -5.24 -5.81
N MET A 178 -8.64 -4.15 -6.39
CA MET A 178 -9.46 -2.97 -6.67
C MET A 178 -10.66 -3.38 -7.52
N GLU A 179 -11.86 -3.11 -7.03
CA GLU A 179 -13.09 -3.42 -7.75
C GLU A 179 -13.09 -2.68 -9.09
N SER A 180 -12.92 -3.44 -10.16
CA SER A 180 -13.09 -2.96 -11.52
C SER A 180 -14.34 -3.59 -12.12
N SER A 181 -15.12 -2.79 -12.85
CA SER A 181 -16.28 -3.28 -13.59
C SER A 181 -15.89 -4.28 -14.68
N CYS A 182 -14.62 -4.27 -15.10
CA CYS A 182 -14.05 -5.15 -16.11
C CYS A 182 -13.67 -6.53 -15.56
N SER A 183 -13.46 -7.51 -16.44
CA SER A 183 -12.87 -8.82 -16.09
C SER A 183 -11.34 -8.81 -16.16
N ALA A 184 -10.75 -7.76 -16.73
CA ALA A 184 -9.31 -7.55 -16.76
C ALA A 184 -9.00 -6.06 -16.50
N CYS A 185 -7.91 -5.80 -15.79
CA CYS A 185 -7.40 -4.47 -15.50
C CYS A 185 -5.91 -4.41 -15.87
N ASP A 186 -5.46 -3.24 -16.30
CA ASP A 186 -4.07 -2.95 -16.67
C ASP A 186 -3.71 -1.60 -16.05
N LEU A 187 -2.84 -1.63 -15.04
CA LEU A 187 -2.46 -0.47 -14.25
C LEU A 187 -0.94 -0.31 -14.22
N PRO A 188 -0.39 0.89 -14.51
CA PRO A 188 1.02 1.16 -14.21
C PRO A 188 1.21 1.19 -12.69
N VAL A 189 2.18 0.43 -12.19
CA VAL A 189 2.57 0.39 -10.78
C VAL A 189 4.08 0.57 -10.66
N PHE A 190 4.53 1.30 -9.65
CA PHE A 190 5.94 1.42 -9.31
C PHE A 190 6.22 0.54 -8.11
N LEU A 191 7.44 0.01 -7.97
CA LEU A 191 7.79 -0.85 -6.85
C LEU A 191 8.60 -0.05 -5.83
N PRO A 192 8.03 0.33 -4.66
CA PRO A 192 8.66 1.24 -3.70
C PRO A 192 10.10 0.90 -3.26
N LYS A 193 10.46 -0.38 -3.23
CA LYS A 193 11.77 -0.90 -2.82
C LYS A 193 12.58 -1.35 -4.00
N MET A 194 12.00 -2.17 -4.88
CA MET A 194 12.72 -2.78 -5.98
C MET A 194 13.06 -1.77 -7.09
N SER A 195 12.08 -0.95 -7.49
CA SER A 195 12.27 0.02 -8.56
C SER A 195 11.19 1.11 -8.50
N PRO A 196 11.45 2.19 -7.74
CA PRO A 196 10.45 3.22 -7.48
C PRO A 196 10.33 4.25 -8.61
N ASN A 197 11.26 4.25 -9.57
CA ASN A 197 11.32 5.20 -10.69
C ASN A 197 10.80 4.60 -12.01
N VAL A 198 10.71 3.27 -12.11
CA VAL A 198 10.28 2.59 -13.34
C VAL A 198 8.91 1.99 -13.12
N ALA A 199 7.97 2.33 -14.01
CA ALA A 199 6.63 1.76 -13.98
C ALA A 199 6.65 0.34 -14.56
N PHE A 200 6.10 -0.60 -13.81
CA PHE A 200 5.70 -1.93 -14.25
C PHE A 200 4.22 -1.91 -14.64
N ARG A 201 3.78 -2.86 -15.45
CA ARG A 201 2.37 -3.03 -15.77
C ARG A 201 1.81 -4.17 -14.92
N LEU A 202 0.92 -3.84 -13.99
CA LEU A 202 0.13 -4.81 -13.26
C LEU A 202 -1.10 -5.15 -14.11
N ILE A 203 -1.13 -6.37 -14.60
CA ILE A 203 -2.30 -6.92 -15.30
C ILE A 203 -3.02 -7.84 -14.33
N THR A 204 -4.29 -7.57 -14.07
CA THR A 204 -5.14 -8.46 -13.27
C THR A 204 -6.28 -9.00 -14.12
N VAL A 205 -6.58 -10.28 -13.96
CA VAL A 205 -7.66 -10.96 -14.69
C VAL A 205 -8.52 -11.71 -13.69
N THR A 206 -9.81 -11.36 -13.64
CA THR A 206 -10.81 -12.04 -12.83
C THR A 206 -11.31 -13.28 -13.58
N LEU A 207 -10.86 -14.46 -13.17
CA LEU A 207 -11.22 -15.73 -13.81
C LEU A 207 -12.67 -16.15 -13.51
N ILE A 208 -13.15 -15.87 -12.31
CA ILE A 208 -14.51 -16.22 -11.87
C ILE A 208 -15.12 -15.01 -11.15
N LYS A 209 -16.27 -14.53 -11.63
CA LYS A 209 -17.08 -13.51 -10.93
C LYS A 209 -18.20 -14.21 -10.15
N GLY A 210 -18.28 -14.00 -8.83
CA GLY A 210 -19.46 -14.36 -8.05
C GLY A 210 -19.46 -15.72 -7.34
N VAL A 211 -18.31 -16.26 -6.93
CA VAL A 211 -18.31 -17.30 -5.88
C VAL A 211 -18.24 -16.58 -4.55
N GLN A 212 -19.37 -16.54 -3.83
CA GLN A 212 -19.48 -16.16 -2.42
C GLN A 212 -19.45 -17.41 -1.55
#